data_AF-A0A837CM67-F1
#
_entry.id   AF-A0A837CM67-F1
#
_cell.length_a   1.000
_cell.length_b   1.000
_cell.length_c   1.000
_cell.angle_alpha   90.00
_cell.angle_beta   90.00
_cell.angle_gamma   90.00
#
_symmetry.space_group_name_H-M   'P 1'
#
loop_
_entity.id
_entity.type
_entity.pdbx_description
1 polymer ?
#
loop_
_entity_poly.entity_id
_entity_poly.type
_entity_poly.pdbx_seq_one_letter_code
_entity_poly.pdbx_strand_id
1 'polypeptide(L)'
;MEDASAKQNHTIFARRGCGKTLLLHASAAALGNDVRAIYLNCEDFKRHSFPNVLIVILHTLFSDLEANLTGWFGRKAQTRRLLAEITKKLKAMQHQPDEVEEAVKQTSGAEQGSGASLEAAVHAAKVGVNASRKEKSEVERAFKHHREKLRDLDHWLPELKKNLRTFFELSTNVRTILLQIDDLYHLKRADQAFVVDYIHRLCKDLPIFFKIATMRHASTLFADREGQPIGAQERHDFQPVNIDYTFSDFNRTSSLNWQILREYGRQADLARSIHESTVVLDV
;
A
#
# COMPACT_ATOMS: atom_id res chain seq x y z
N MET A 1 -11.00 10.08 13.24
CA MET A 1 -10.80 8.61 13.32
C MET A 1 -11.75 7.85 12.39
N GLU A 2 -12.96 8.36 12.12
CA GLU A 2 -14.00 7.69 11.31
C GLU A 2 -13.61 7.39 9.85
N ASP A 3 -12.71 8.15 9.24
CA ASP A 3 -12.37 7.93 7.83
C ASP A 3 -11.66 6.58 7.58
N ALA A 4 -10.80 6.11 8.48
CA ALA A 4 -10.03 4.89 8.22
C ALA A 4 -10.92 3.62 8.18
N SER A 5 -12.05 3.60 8.91
CA SER A 5 -12.97 2.46 8.99
C SER A 5 -14.09 2.50 7.93
N ALA A 6 -14.25 3.60 7.21
CA ALA A 6 -15.29 3.74 6.20
C ALA A 6 -15.12 2.74 5.04
N LYS A 7 -16.22 2.33 4.41
CA LYS A 7 -16.23 1.39 3.26
C LYS A 7 -15.88 2.12 1.95
N GLN A 8 -14.68 2.72 1.91
CA GLN A 8 -14.14 3.49 0.80
C GLN A 8 -12.62 3.31 0.71
N ASN A 9 -12.06 3.37 -0.50
CA ASN A 9 -10.62 3.33 -0.71
C ASN A 9 -9.95 4.58 -0.13
N HIS A 10 -8.97 4.40 0.74
CA HIS A 10 -8.21 5.50 1.34
C HIS A 10 -6.72 5.33 1.17
N THR A 11 -6.06 6.48 1.02
CA THR A 11 -4.62 6.58 1.27
C THR A 11 -4.40 7.50 2.46
N ILE A 12 -3.74 6.96 3.47
CA ILE A 12 -3.39 7.63 4.71
C ILE A 12 -1.96 8.16 4.56
N PHE A 13 -1.82 9.49 4.54
CA PHE A 13 -0.54 10.17 4.45
C PHE A 13 -0.09 10.68 5.82
N ALA A 14 1.08 10.22 6.25
CA ALA A 14 1.74 10.74 7.44
C ALA A 14 3.26 10.51 7.38
N ARG A 15 4.05 11.30 8.10
CA ARG A 15 5.48 11.05 8.30
C ARG A 15 5.70 9.84 9.21
N ARG A 16 6.97 9.49 9.39
CA ARG A 16 7.39 8.49 10.37
C ARG A 16 7.09 8.99 11.79
N GLY A 17 6.64 8.09 12.66
CA GLY A 17 6.28 8.41 14.05
C GLY A 17 4.91 9.05 14.25
N CYS A 18 4.15 9.36 13.17
CA CYS A 18 2.84 10.04 13.27
C CYS A 18 1.66 9.08 13.49
N GLY A 19 1.90 7.83 13.90
CA GLY A 19 0.83 6.91 14.32
C GLY A 19 0.01 6.28 13.19
N LYS A 20 0.53 6.15 11.96
CA LYS A 20 -0.17 5.48 10.84
C LYS A 20 -0.64 4.06 11.18
N THR A 21 0.29 3.23 11.64
CA THR A 21 0.05 1.85 12.07
C THR A 21 -0.96 1.79 13.21
N LEU A 22 -0.82 2.68 14.20
CA LEU A 22 -1.78 2.80 15.30
C LEU A 22 -3.18 3.14 14.79
N LEU A 23 -3.32 4.08 13.84
CA LEU A 23 -4.61 4.42 13.25
C LEU A 23 -5.23 3.21 12.53
N LEU A 24 -4.44 2.46 11.76
CA LEU A 24 -4.93 1.25 11.06
C LEU A 24 -5.43 0.18 12.04
N HIS A 25 -4.66 -0.11 13.09
CA HIS A 25 -5.05 -1.09 14.11
C HIS A 25 -6.25 -0.62 14.96
N ALA A 26 -6.27 0.64 15.40
CA ALA A 26 -7.39 1.20 16.13
C ALA A 26 -8.67 1.21 15.28
N SER A 27 -8.54 1.55 13.99
CA SER A 27 -9.64 1.47 13.03
C SER A 27 -10.12 0.04 12.83
N ALA A 28 -9.22 -0.95 12.82
CA ALA A 28 -9.59 -2.35 12.67
C ALA A 28 -10.32 -2.90 13.91
N ALA A 29 -9.89 -2.49 15.10
CA ALA A 29 -10.52 -2.90 16.37
C ALA A 29 -11.95 -2.36 16.54
N ALA A 30 -12.28 -1.26 15.86
CA ALA A 30 -13.61 -0.64 15.89
C ALA A 30 -14.57 -1.17 14.81
N LEU A 31 -14.17 -2.15 14.00
CA LEU A 31 -14.98 -2.69 12.93
C LEU A 31 -16.12 -3.59 13.45
N GLY A 32 -17.24 -3.58 12.75
CA GLY A 32 -18.31 -4.55 12.96
C GLY A 32 -17.89 -5.97 12.60
N ASN A 33 -18.56 -6.97 13.18
CA ASN A 33 -18.24 -8.39 12.98
C ASN A 33 -18.33 -8.85 11.50
N ASP A 34 -19.04 -8.10 10.65
CA ASP A 34 -19.19 -8.38 9.22
C ASP A 34 -18.07 -7.81 8.35
N VAL A 35 -17.16 -7.03 8.93
CA VAL A 35 -16.05 -6.38 8.24
C VAL A 35 -14.72 -6.98 8.72
N ARG A 36 -13.93 -7.49 7.78
CA ARG A 36 -12.63 -8.09 8.05
C ARG A 36 -11.51 -7.12 7.64
N ALA A 37 -10.65 -6.73 8.58
CA ALA A 37 -9.40 -6.06 8.24
C ALA A 37 -8.30 -7.11 7.97
N ILE A 38 -7.64 -7.00 6.82
CA ILE A 38 -6.45 -7.80 6.48
C ILE A 38 -5.28 -6.83 6.45
N TYR A 39 -4.37 -6.98 7.41
CA TYR A 39 -3.23 -6.10 7.58
C TYR A 39 -1.96 -6.69 6.95
N LEU A 40 -1.23 -5.84 6.22
CA LEU A 40 0.10 -6.13 5.68
C LEU A 40 1.04 -4.97 5.96
N ASN A 41 2.24 -5.26 6.45
CA ASN A 41 3.32 -4.29 6.55
C ASN A 41 4.30 -4.47 5.39
N CYS A 42 4.39 -3.49 4.49
CA CYS A 42 5.33 -3.55 3.36
C CYS A 42 6.79 -3.53 3.80
N GLU A 43 7.10 -3.12 5.03
CA GLU A 43 8.47 -3.20 5.55
C GLU A 43 8.99 -4.65 5.62
N ASP A 44 8.11 -5.61 5.94
CA ASP A 44 8.47 -7.02 6.18
C ASP A 44 9.02 -7.70 4.92
N PHE A 45 8.55 -7.26 3.75
CA PHE A 45 8.92 -7.82 2.44
C PHE A 45 9.52 -6.76 1.50
N LYS A 46 10.07 -5.67 2.04
CA LYS A 46 10.68 -4.57 1.26
C LYS A 46 11.85 -4.99 0.35
N ARG A 47 12.43 -6.16 0.60
CA ARG A 47 13.54 -6.72 -0.19
C ARG A 47 13.08 -7.60 -1.35
N HIS A 48 11.82 -8.00 -1.40
CA HIS A 48 11.31 -8.82 -2.49
C HIS A 48 11.37 -8.04 -3.81
N SER A 49 11.73 -8.72 -4.90
CA SER A 49 11.63 -8.16 -6.23
C SER A 49 10.17 -7.98 -6.63
N PHE A 50 9.96 -7.17 -7.66
CA PHE A 50 8.69 -7.20 -8.38
C PHE A 50 8.65 -8.42 -9.31
N PRO A 51 7.55 -9.19 -9.38
CA PRO A 51 6.22 -8.96 -8.80
C PRO A 51 5.97 -9.66 -7.44
N ASN A 52 6.99 -10.21 -6.77
CA ASN A 52 6.83 -10.97 -5.52
C ASN A 52 6.17 -10.18 -4.39
N VAL A 53 6.41 -8.87 -4.33
CA VAL A 53 5.69 -7.94 -3.44
C VAL A 53 4.17 -8.08 -3.60
N LEU A 54 3.67 -8.08 -4.84
CA LEU A 54 2.25 -8.22 -5.13
C LEU A 54 1.75 -9.64 -4.82
N ILE A 55 2.56 -10.66 -5.12
CA ILE A 55 2.23 -12.06 -4.81
C ILE A 55 2.03 -12.26 -3.30
N VAL A 56 2.85 -11.65 -2.45
CA VAL A 56 2.67 -11.67 -0.99
C VAL A 56 1.33 -11.06 -0.59
N ILE A 57 0.97 -9.90 -1.16
CA ILE A 57 -0.30 -9.23 -0.86
C ILE A 57 -1.49 -10.14 -1.23
N LEU A 58 -1.48 -10.72 -2.43
CA LEU A 58 -2.51 -11.64 -2.88
C LEU A 58 -2.56 -12.91 -2.03
N HIS A 59 -1.41 -13.50 -1.73
CA HIS A 59 -1.33 -14.72 -0.93
C HIS A 59 -1.94 -14.50 0.45
N THR A 60 -1.62 -13.39 1.11
CA THR A 60 -2.19 -13.03 2.42
C THR A 60 -3.70 -12.82 2.34
N LEU A 61 -4.19 -12.10 1.31
CA LEU A 61 -5.62 -11.92 1.09
C LEU A 61 -6.31 -13.29 0.96
N PHE A 62 -5.90 -14.13 0.00
CA PHE A 62 -6.55 -15.41 -0.28
C PHE A 62 -6.43 -16.42 0.88
N SER A 63 -5.31 -16.41 1.60
CA SER A 63 -5.14 -17.24 2.81
C SER A 63 -6.11 -16.83 3.92
N ASP A 64 -6.34 -15.53 4.12
CA ASP A 64 -7.31 -15.05 5.11
C ASP A 64 -8.75 -15.46 4.71
N LEU A 65 -9.10 -15.37 3.43
CA LEU A 65 -10.41 -15.84 2.94
C LEU A 65 -10.61 -17.33 3.17
N GLU A 66 -9.60 -18.14 2.87
CA GLU A 66 -9.66 -19.59 3.06
C GLU A 66 -9.90 -19.93 4.52
N ALA A 67 -9.20 -19.27 5.44
CA ALA A 67 -9.33 -19.47 6.88
C ALA A 67 -10.73 -19.10 7.39
N ASN A 68 -11.33 -18.04 6.83
CA ASN A 68 -12.63 -17.51 7.27
C ASN A 68 -13.84 -18.12 6.56
N LEU A 69 -13.63 -18.95 5.53
CA LEU A 69 -14.71 -19.73 4.92
C LEU A 69 -14.98 -21.01 5.73
N THR A 70 -15.84 -20.89 6.74
CA THR A 70 -16.24 -22.00 7.61
C THR A 70 -17.36 -22.82 6.96
N GLY A 71 -17.04 -24.03 6.51
CA GLY A 71 -18.01 -24.99 5.95
C GLY A 71 -17.32 -26.20 5.32
N TRP A 72 -17.68 -27.40 5.78
CA TRP A 72 -17.03 -28.66 5.40
C TRP A 72 -17.72 -29.39 4.23
N PHE A 73 -18.88 -28.89 3.77
CA PHE A 73 -19.65 -29.53 2.69
C PHE A 73 -20.16 -28.52 1.65
N GLY A 74 -20.54 -29.06 0.47
CA GLY A 74 -21.18 -28.31 -0.61
C GLY A 74 -20.29 -27.24 -1.25
N ARG A 75 -20.91 -26.16 -1.73
CA ARG A 75 -20.20 -25.05 -2.40
C ARG A 75 -19.13 -24.39 -1.53
N LYS A 76 -19.34 -24.30 -0.20
CA LYS A 76 -18.36 -23.73 0.73
C LYS A 76 -17.04 -24.52 0.74
N ALA A 77 -17.12 -25.85 0.83
CA ALA A 77 -15.93 -26.71 0.78
C ALA A 77 -15.21 -26.62 -0.58
N GLN A 78 -15.97 -26.57 -1.69
CA GLN A 78 -15.41 -26.40 -3.02
C GLN A 78 -14.69 -25.06 -3.17
N THR A 79 -15.32 -23.94 -2.78
CA THR A 79 -14.70 -22.62 -2.82
C THR A 79 -13.47 -22.57 -1.92
N ARG A 80 -13.50 -23.17 -0.73
CA ARG A 80 -12.31 -23.26 0.13
C ARG A 80 -11.15 -23.98 -0.56
N ARG A 81 -11.41 -25.09 -1.26
CA ARG A 81 -10.37 -25.79 -2.06
C ARG A 81 -9.83 -24.91 -3.18
N LEU A 82 -10.70 -24.15 -3.87
CA LEU A 82 -10.25 -23.21 -4.90
C LEU A 82 -9.35 -22.11 -4.33
N LEU A 83 -9.70 -21.54 -3.16
CA LEU A 83 -8.86 -20.56 -2.46
C LEU A 83 -7.50 -21.17 -2.06
N ALA A 84 -7.47 -22.43 -1.60
CA ALA A 84 -6.23 -23.13 -1.29
C ALA A 84 -5.35 -23.35 -2.53
N GLU A 85 -5.94 -23.72 -3.67
CA GLU A 85 -5.21 -23.86 -4.95
C GLU A 85 -4.66 -22.52 -5.45
N ILE A 86 -5.42 -21.42 -5.31
CA ILE A 86 -4.93 -20.06 -5.60
C ILE A 86 -3.71 -19.76 -4.74
N THR A 87 -3.81 -19.98 -3.43
CA THR A 87 -2.72 -19.74 -2.48
C THR A 87 -1.47 -20.57 -2.81
N LYS A 88 -1.65 -21.84 -3.19
CA LYS A 88 -0.56 -22.72 -3.63
C LYS A 88 0.09 -22.25 -4.93
N LYS A 89 -0.72 -21.84 -5.92
CA LYS A 89 -0.22 -21.31 -7.19
C LYS A 89 0.53 -19.98 -6.99
N LEU A 90 0.06 -19.10 -6.12
CA LEU A 90 0.75 -17.86 -5.76
C LEU A 90 2.13 -18.14 -5.13
N LYS A 91 2.21 -19.08 -4.18
CA LYS A 91 3.49 -19.52 -3.59
C LYS A 91 4.46 -20.05 -4.65
N ALA A 92 3.98 -20.83 -5.61
CA ALA A 92 4.81 -21.36 -6.69
C ALA A 92 5.39 -20.24 -7.58
N MET A 93 4.64 -19.15 -7.81
CA MET A 93 5.12 -18.00 -8.58
C MET A 93 6.18 -17.17 -7.83
N GLN A 94 6.18 -17.19 -6.48
CA GLN A 94 7.05 -16.31 -5.69
C GLN A 94 8.55 -16.59 -5.85
N HIS A 95 8.96 -17.82 -6.15
CA HIS A 95 10.39 -18.17 -6.15
C HIS A 95 11.12 -17.87 -7.47
N GLN A 96 10.40 -17.80 -8.59
CA GLN A 96 11.02 -17.62 -9.92
C GLN A 96 11.60 -16.21 -10.21
N PRO A 97 11.08 -15.10 -9.65
CA PRO A 97 11.55 -13.75 -10.02
C PRO A 97 12.76 -13.21 -9.24
N ASP A 98 12.97 -13.61 -7.98
CA ASP A 98 14.05 -13.06 -7.13
C ASP A 98 15.45 -13.49 -7.62
N GLU A 99 15.58 -14.73 -8.09
CA GLU A 99 16.85 -15.27 -8.63
C GLU A 99 17.31 -14.51 -9.89
N VAL A 100 16.36 -14.05 -10.71
CA VAL A 100 16.64 -13.34 -11.97
C VAL A 100 17.14 -11.91 -11.73
N GLU A 101 16.64 -11.21 -10.70
CA GLU A 101 17.08 -9.84 -10.41
C GLU A 101 18.50 -9.80 -9.79
N GLU A 102 18.87 -10.81 -8.99
CA GLU A 102 20.23 -10.93 -8.44
C GLU A 102 21.27 -11.20 -9.53
N ALA A 103 20.96 -12.04 -10.52
CA ALA A 103 21.86 -12.34 -11.64
C ALA A 103 22.16 -11.09 -12.52
N VAL A 104 21.17 -10.23 -12.75
CA VAL A 104 21.32 -9.00 -13.56
C VAL A 104 22.16 -7.92 -12.85
N LYS A 105 22.10 -7.84 -11.51
CA LYS A 105 22.93 -6.91 -10.73
C LYS A 105 24.42 -7.27 -10.79
N GLN A 106 24.76 -8.56 -10.88
CA GLN A 106 26.15 -8.99 -10.97
C GLN A 106 26.78 -8.66 -12.34
N THR A 107 26.00 -8.68 -13.42
CA THR A 107 26.50 -8.39 -14.78
C THR A 107 26.68 -6.88 -15.02
N SER A 108 25.78 -6.06 -14.47
CA SER A 108 25.80 -4.60 -14.68
C SER A 108 26.87 -3.85 -13.87
N GLY A 109 27.40 -4.45 -12.81
CA GLY A 109 28.49 -3.87 -12.01
C GLY A 109 29.88 -3.90 -12.67
N ALA A 110 30.05 -4.63 -13.78
CA ALA A 110 31.35 -4.88 -14.39
C ALA A 110 31.76 -3.86 -15.49
N GLU A 111 30.88 -2.96 -15.93
CA GLU A 111 31.10 -2.14 -17.15
C GLU A 111 31.47 -0.67 -16.91
N GLN A 112 31.59 -0.18 -15.67
CA GLN A 112 31.91 1.24 -15.41
C GLN A 112 33.36 1.45 -14.95
N GLY A 113 34.28 1.53 -15.90
CA GLY A 113 35.60 2.09 -15.64
C GLY A 113 36.36 2.42 -16.92
N SER A 114 36.40 3.71 -17.32
CA SER A 114 37.56 4.37 -17.97
C SER A 114 37.24 5.79 -18.44
N GLY A 115 38.11 6.75 -18.10
CA GLY A 115 38.41 7.92 -18.95
C GLY A 115 38.02 9.32 -18.43
N ALA A 116 38.89 9.94 -17.63
CA ALA A 116 39.02 11.40 -17.48
C ALA A 116 39.99 11.93 -18.58
N SER A 117 40.13 13.18 -19.02
CA SER A 117 39.82 14.53 -18.52
C SER A 117 40.24 15.54 -19.62
N LEU A 118 39.36 16.44 -20.10
CA LEU A 118 39.67 17.83 -20.57
C LEU A 118 38.46 18.62 -21.13
N GLU A 119 37.27 18.03 -21.27
CA GLU A 119 36.11 18.61 -22.00
C GLU A 119 34.99 19.18 -21.10
N ALA A 120 35.32 19.70 -19.92
CA ALA A 120 34.39 19.86 -18.79
C ALA A 120 33.16 20.76 -19.02
N ALA A 121 33.23 21.81 -19.86
CA ALA A 121 32.12 22.75 -20.05
C ALA A 121 31.09 22.31 -21.10
N VAL A 122 31.54 21.70 -22.20
CA VAL A 122 30.66 21.18 -23.27
C VAL A 122 30.09 19.82 -22.90
N HIS A 123 30.85 19.03 -22.13
CA HIS A 123 30.33 17.80 -21.55
C HIS A 123 29.26 18.05 -20.50
N ALA A 124 29.31 19.09 -19.66
CA ALA A 124 28.28 19.28 -18.63
C ALA A 124 26.85 19.37 -19.20
N ALA A 125 26.67 20.13 -20.30
CA ALA A 125 25.38 20.23 -20.99
C ALA A 125 25.00 18.94 -21.75
N LYS A 126 25.94 18.31 -22.45
CA LYS A 126 25.71 17.01 -23.13
C LYS A 126 25.49 15.85 -22.16
N VAL A 127 26.13 15.87 -20.99
CA VAL A 127 25.99 14.90 -19.90
C VAL A 127 24.66 15.13 -19.19
N GLY A 128 24.22 16.37 -18.96
CA GLY A 128 22.86 16.62 -18.45
C GLY A 128 21.76 16.13 -19.39
N VAL A 129 21.92 16.36 -20.70
CA VAL A 129 20.99 15.85 -21.72
C VAL A 129 21.09 14.33 -21.87
N ASN A 130 22.29 13.75 -21.89
CA ASN A 130 22.45 12.29 -21.98
C ASN A 130 22.04 11.57 -20.70
N ALA A 131 22.28 12.15 -19.52
CA ALA A 131 21.83 11.61 -18.25
C ALA A 131 20.30 11.61 -18.18
N SER A 132 19.64 12.73 -18.53
CA SER A 132 18.18 12.79 -18.57
C SER A 132 17.56 11.84 -19.62
N ARG A 133 18.21 11.68 -20.79
CA ARG A 133 17.76 10.75 -21.84
C ARG A 133 17.99 9.29 -21.45
N LYS A 134 19.10 9.00 -20.77
CA LYS A 134 19.45 7.67 -20.27
C LYS A 134 18.54 7.28 -19.11
N GLU A 135 18.29 8.19 -18.17
CA GLU A 135 17.32 8.04 -17.08
C GLU A 135 15.92 7.77 -17.64
N LYS A 136 15.47 8.55 -18.64
CA LYS A 136 14.19 8.30 -19.31
C LYS A 136 14.14 6.91 -19.98
N SER A 137 15.21 6.49 -20.66
CA SER A 137 15.28 5.18 -21.31
C SER A 137 15.33 4.00 -20.32
N GLU A 138 16.04 4.15 -19.19
CA GLU A 138 16.12 3.15 -18.14
C GLU A 138 14.78 3.02 -17.41
N VAL A 139 14.10 4.14 -17.21
CA VAL A 139 12.76 4.20 -16.62
C VAL A 139 11.70 3.58 -17.54
N GLU A 140 11.77 3.80 -18.85
CA GLU A 140 10.92 3.14 -19.86
C GLU A 140 11.19 1.64 -19.95
N ARG A 141 12.47 1.23 -19.87
CA ARG A 141 12.86 -0.20 -19.89
C ARG A 141 12.37 -0.92 -18.64
N ALA A 142 12.53 -0.31 -17.45
CA ALA A 142 12.00 -0.83 -16.21
C ALA A 142 10.48 -1.01 -16.31
N PHE A 143 9.77 -0.04 -16.89
CA PHE A 143 8.33 -0.08 -17.06
C PHE A 143 7.85 -1.24 -17.94
N LYS A 144 8.45 -1.43 -19.12
CA LYS A 144 8.12 -2.57 -20.00
C LYS A 144 8.36 -3.90 -19.31
N HIS A 145 9.50 -4.02 -18.62
CA HIS A 145 9.86 -5.22 -17.87
C HIS A 145 8.89 -5.53 -16.72
N HIS A 146 8.43 -4.52 -15.98
CA HIS A 146 7.41 -4.72 -14.93
C HIS A 146 6.08 -5.16 -15.51
N ARG A 147 5.67 -4.61 -16.65
CA ARG A 147 4.44 -5.03 -17.33
C ARG A 147 4.50 -6.47 -17.82
N GLU A 148 5.64 -6.89 -18.37
CA GLU A 148 5.86 -8.28 -18.78
C GLU A 148 5.76 -9.23 -17.58
N LYS A 149 6.37 -8.84 -16.45
CA LYS A 149 6.29 -9.58 -15.18
C LYS A 149 4.87 -9.69 -14.61
N LEU A 150 3.99 -8.71 -14.90
CA LEU A 150 2.59 -8.76 -14.47
C LEU A 150 1.69 -9.57 -15.39
N ARG A 151 2.11 -9.87 -16.63
CA ARG A 151 1.22 -10.43 -17.66
C ARG A 151 0.41 -11.63 -17.18
N ASP A 152 1.06 -12.56 -16.47
CA ASP A 152 0.41 -13.77 -16.00
C ASP A 152 -0.59 -13.49 -14.87
N LEU A 153 -0.27 -12.55 -13.97
CA LEU A 153 -1.20 -12.07 -12.93
C LEU A 153 -2.37 -11.31 -13.55
N ASP A 154 -2.12 -10.45 -14.54
CA ASP A 154 -3.15 -9.69 -15.26
C ASP A 154 -4.13 -10.60 -16.00
N HIS A 155 -3.63 -11.65 -16.66
CA HIS A 155 -4.48 -12.67 -17.28
C HIS A 155 -5.29 -13.47 -16.23
N TRP A 156 -4.75 -13.64 -15.03
CA TRP A 156 -5.41 -14.39 -13.96
C TRP A 156 -6.41 -13.54 -13.16
N LEU A 157 -6.28 -12.21 -13.19
CA LEU A 157 -7.11 -11.27 -12.44
C LEU A 157 -8.63 -11.50 -12.59
N PRO A 158 -9.20 -11.75 -13.78
CA PRO A 158 -10.64 -12.02 -13.92
C PRO A 158 -11.08 -13.25 -13.12
N GLU A 159 -10.26 -14.31 -13.11
CA GLU A 159 -10.54 -15.53 -12.36
C GLU A 159 -10.43 -15.29 -10.84
N LEU A 160 -9.42 -14.54 -10.40
CA LEU A 160 -9.29 -14.13 -9.01
C LEU A 160 -10.53 -13.36 -8.54
N LYS A 161 -11.00 -12.38 -9.32
CA LYS A 161 -12.22 -11.62 -9.02
C LYS A 161 -13.46 -12.51 -8.97
N LYS A 162 -13.59 -13.49 -9.87
CA LYS A 162 -14.71 -14.46 -9.85
C LYS A 162 -14.73 -15.28 -8.55
N ASN A 163 -13.56 -15.75 -8.12
CA ASN A 163 -13.44 -16.50 -6.86
C ASN A 163 -13.76 -15.63 -5.64
N LEU A 164 -13.34 -14.36 -5.65
CA LEU A 164 -13.70 -13.38 -4.60
C LEU A 164 -15.21 -13.13 -4.55
N ARG A 165 -15.89 -12.95 -5.69
CA ARG A 165 -17.37 -12.83 -5.73
C ARG A 165 -18.03 -14.05 -5.11
N THR A 166 -17.60 -15.24 -5.52
CA THR A 166 -18.13 -16.51 -5.01
C THR A 166 -17.91 -16.61 -3.49
N PHE A 167 -16.76 -16.17 -2.98
CA PHE A 167 -16.52 -16.10 -1.54
C PHE A 167 -17.55 -15.20 -0.84
N PHE A 168 -17.76 -13.98 -1.32
CA PHE A 168 -18.72 -13.04 -0.70
C PHE A 168 -20.18 -13.51 -0.79
N GLU A 169 -20.56 -14.23 -1.84
CA GLU A 169 -21.89 -14.84 -1.97
C GLU A 169 -22.13 -15.95 -0.93
N LEU A 170 -21.08 -16.69 -0.58
CA LEU A 170 -21.17 -17.85 0.33
C LEU A 170 -20.84 -17.51 1.79
N SER A 171 -20.04 -16.47 2.01
CA SER A 171 -19.59 -16.04 3.32
C SER A 171 -20.75 -15.43 4.11
N THR A 172 -21.02 -16.01 5.27
CA THR A 172 -22.05 -15.50 6.19
C THR A 172 -21.49 -14.45 7.15
N ASN A 173 -20.19 -14.53 7.45
CA ASN A 173 -19.55 -13.78 8.53
C ASN A 173 -18.73 -12.61 7.99
N VAL A 174 -18.19 -12.70 6.77
CA VAL A 174 -17.39 -11.63 6.15
C VAL A 174 -18.14 -11.10 4.95
N ARG A 175 -18.66 -9.87 5.06
CA ARG A 175 -19.38 -9.16 4.00
C ARG A 175 -18.56 -8.05 3.37
N THR A 176 -17.52 -7.58 4.05
CA THR A 176 -16.64 -6.52 3.56
C THR A 176 -15.21 -6.78 4.03
N ILE A 177 -14.24 -6.42 3.19
CA ILE A 177 -12.81 -6.51 3.54
C ILE A 177 -12.18 -5.13 3.46
N LEU A 178 -11.40 -4.78 4.48
CA LEU A 178 -10.47 -3.66 4.44
C LEU A 178 -9.05 -4.22 4.26
N LEU A 179 -8.48 -4.06 3.07
CA LEU A 179 -7.10 -4.46 2.78
C LEU A 179 -6.16 -3.34 3.22
N GLN A 180 -5.60 -3.45 4.42
CA GLN A 180 -4.72 -2.46 5.02
C GLN A 180 -3.27 -2.75 4.63
N ILE A 181 -2.66 -1.81 3.91
CA ILE A 181 -1.29 -1.91 3.40
C ILE A 181 -0.50 -0.79 4.04
N ASP A 182 0.31 -1.13 5.05
CA ASP A 182 1.09 -0.17 5.81
C ASP A 182 2.50 0.03 5.22
N ASP A 183 3.03 1.22 5.47
CA ASP A 183 4.33 1.71 5.05
C ASP A 183 4.71 1.35 3.59
N LEU A 184 3.79 1.60 2.64
CA LEU A 184 4.02 1.34 1.20
C LEU A 184 5.32 1.99 0.66
N TYR A 185 5.78 3.09 1.28
CA TYR A 185 7.03 3.78 0.90
C TYR A 185 8.28 2.92 1.09
N HIS A 186 8.21 1.80 1.80
CA HIS A 186 9.33 0.86 1.91
C HIS A 186 9.54 0.03 0.64
N LEU A 187 8.52 -0.11 -0.21
CA LEU A 187 8.67 -0.74 -1.52
C LEU A 187 9.52 0.13 -2.45
N LYS A 188 10.17 -0.47 -3.43
CA LYS A 188 10.88 0.29 -4.47
C LYS A 188 9.89 1.23 -5.17
N ARG A 189 10.26 2.50 -5.32
CA ARG A 189 9.41 3.53 -5.94
C ARG A 189 8.89 3.17 -7.32
N ALA A 190 9.69 2.43 -8.10
CA ALA A 190 9.31 1.97 -9.44
C ALA A 190 8.12 1.00 -9.41
N ASP A 191 7.94 0.26 -8.30
CA ASP A 191 6.99 -0.84 -8.17
C ASP A 191 5.65 -0.37 -7.58
N GLN A 192 5.69 0.69 -6.78
CA GLN A 192 4.56 1.17 -5.97
C GLN A 192 3.31 1.45 -6.82
N ALA A 193 3.45 2.17 -7.94
CA ALA A 193 2.31 2.48 -8.80
C ALA A 193 1.69 1.20 -9.41
N PHE A 194 2.51 0.21 -9.78
CA PHE A 194 2.02 -1.07 -10.31
C PHE A 194 1.30 -1.90 -9.24
N VAL A 195 1.83 -1.93 -8.02
CA VAL A 195 1.20 -2.60 -6.88
C VAL A 195 -0.17 -1.96 -6.63
N VAL A 196 -0.23 -0.63 -6.54
CA VAL A 196 -1.48 0.12 -6.32
C VAL A 196 -2.47 -0.09 -7.47
N ASP A 197 -2.00 -0.10 -8.72
CA ASP A 197 -2.84 -0.35 -9.91
C ASP A 197 -3.54 -1.70 -9.82
N TYR A 198 -2.77 -2.75 -9.54
CA TYR A 198 -3.30 -4.10 -9.47
C TYR A 198 -4.28 -4.26 -8.32
N ILE A 199 -3.96 -3.72 -7.14
CA ILE A 199 -4.85 -3.75 -5.98
C ILE A 199 -6.15 -2.99 -6.28
N HIS A 200 -6.06 -1.81 -6.87
CA HIS A 200 -7.23 -1.03 -7.26
C HIS A 200 -8.13 -1.82 -8.22
N ARG A 201 -7.56 -2.40 -9.28
CA ARG A 201 -8.29 -3.21 -10.28
C ARG A 201 -8.90 -4.48 -9.67
N LEU A 202 -8.21 -5.11 -8.72
CA LEU A 202 -8.71 -6.26 -7.95
C LEU A 202 -9.92 -5.86 -7.11
N CYS A 203 -9.81 -4.78 -6.34
CA CYS A 203 -10.86 -4.30 -5.43
C CYS A 203 -12.10 -3.78 -6.16
N LYS A 204 -11.93 -3.23 -7.37
CA LYS A 204 -13.03 -2.65 -8.15
C LYS A 204 -14.19 -3.65 -8.34
N ASP A 205 -15.41 -3.19 -8.10
CA ASP A 205 -16.65 -3.98 -8.18
C ASP A 205 -16.76 -5.15 -7.18
N LEU A 206 -15.96 -5.15 -6.11
CA LEU A 206 -16.04 -6.08 -4.99
C LEU A 206 -16.19 -5.30 -3.68
N PRO A 207 -16.75 -5.91 -2.61
CA PRO A 207 -16.79 -5.28 -1.28
C PRO A 207 -15.43 -5.37 -0.58
N ILE A 208 -14.36 -4.99 -1.29
CA ILE A 208 -12.99 -4.90 -0.80
C ILE A 208 -12.55 -3.45 -0.98
N PHE A 209 -12.05 -2.84 0.09
CA PHE A 209 -11.54 -1.47 0.07
C PHE A 209 -10.11 -1.46 0.58
N PHE A 210 -9.22 -0.82 -0.17
CA PHE A 210 -7.84 -0.70 0.30
C PHE A 210 -7.67 0.50 1.24
N LYS A 211 -6.78 0.34 2.22
CA LYS A 211 -6.33 1.37 3.15
C LYS A 211 -4.81 1.40 3.08
N ILE A 212 -4.26 2.29 2.26
CA ILE A 212 -2.82 2.38 2.03
C ILE A 212 -2.24 3.44 2.95
N ALA A 213 -1.40 3.06 3.91
CA ALA A 213 -0.66 4.02 4.71
C ALA A 213 0.73 4.26 4.12
N THR A 214 1.09 5.53 3.94
CA THR A 214 2.31 5.91 3.24
C THR A 214 2.79 7.34 3.54
N MET A 215 3.92 7.74 2.96
CA MET A 215 4.43 9.11 3.01
C MET A 215 4.20 9.82 1.68
N ARG A 216 3.54 10.98 1.70
CA ARG A 216 3.14 11.71 0.47
C ARG A 216 4.29 11.97 -0.49
N HIS A 217 5.41 12.48 0.02
CA HIS A 217 6.56 12.84 -0.81
C HIS A 217 7.53 11.69 -1.05
N ALA A 218 7.35 10.54 -0.40
CA ALA A 218 8.22 9.37 -0.57
C ALA A 218 7.61 8.31 -1.48
N SER A 219 6.34 8.45 -1.85
CA SER A 219 5.58 7.41 -2.54
C SER A 219 5.00 7.85 -3.87
N THR A 220 4.90 6.88 -4.78
CA THR A 220 4.30 7.04 -6.11
C THR A 220 3.08 6.12 -6.19
N LEU A 221 1.89 6.71 -6.06
CA LEU A 221 0.61 5.96 -6.10
C LEU A 221 -0.04 5.97 -7.47
N PHE A 222 0.34 6.95 -8.29
CA PHE A 222 -0.15 7.17 -9.64
C PHE A 222 1.01 7.64 -10.50
N ALA A 223 1.09 7.12 -11.72
CA ALA A 223 1.98 7.59 -12.76
C ALA A 223 1.24 7.59 -14.09
N ASP A 224 1.23 8.74 -14.77
CA ASP A 224 0.80 8.82 -16.16
C ASP A 224 2.04 8.68 -17.06
N ARG A 225 2.06 7.64 -17.90
CA ARG A 225 3.14 7.39 -18.85
C ARG A 225 2.57 6.97 -20.19
N GLU A 226 3.00 7.67 -21.25
CA GLU A 226 2.60 7.38 -22.63
C GLU A 226 1.07 7.34 -22.85
N GLY A 227 0.31 8.11 -22.06
CA GLY A 227 -1.15 8.13 -22.12
C GLY A 227 -1.82 6.91 -21.47
N GLN A 228 -1.06 6.07 -20.76
CA GLN A 228 -1.59 5.00 -19.95
C GLN A 228 -1.43 5.34 -18.45
N PRO A 229 -2.52 5.73 -17.76
CA PRO A 229 -2.48 5.92 -16.31
C PRO A 229 -2.27 4.57 -15.61
N ILE A 230 -1.34 4.54 -14.66
CA ILE A 230 -1.08 3.38 -13.80
C ILE A 230 -1.14 3.81 -12.36
N GLY A 231 -1.81 2.99 -11.56
CA GLY A 231 -1.98 3.21 -10.14
C GLY A 231 -3.39 3.67 -9.81
N ALA A 232 -3.51 4.40 -8.72
CA ALA A 232 -4.78 4.98 -8.29
C ALA A 232 -4.59 6.48 -8.13
N GLN A 233 -5.47 7.28 -8.71
CA GLN A 233 -5.41 8.72 -8.68
C GLN A 233 -6.17 9.28 -7.46
N GLU A 234 -5.54 10.22 -6.74
CA GLU A 234 -6.16 10.90 -5.60
C GLU A 234 -7.46 11.60 -6.04
N ARG A 235 -8.52 11.49 -5.22
CA ARG A 235 -9.88 12.04 -5.44
C ARG A 235 -10.69 11.39 -6.57
N HIS A 236 -10.09 10.58 -7.41
CA HIS A 236 -10.80 9.78 -8.41
C HIS A 236 -10.98 8.34 -7.94
N ASP A 237 -9.91 7.70 -7.46
CA ASP A 237 -9.89 6.29 -7.09
C ASP A 237 -9.83 6.04 -5.58
N PHE A 238 -9.33 7.02 -4.82
CA PHE A 238 -9.26 7.00 -3.37
C PHE A 238 -9.39 8.40 -2.75
N GLN A 239 -9.87 8.46 -1.51
CA GLN A 239 -9.89 9.69 -0.72
C GLN A 239 -8.63 9.79 0.17
N PRO A 240 -7.89 10.92 0.14
CA PRO A 240 -6.72 11.12 0.99
C PRO A 240 -7.13 11.40 2.45
N VAL A 241 -6.42 10.79 3.39
CA VAL A 241 -6.49 11.08 4.84
C VAL A 241 -5.11 11.57 5.28
N ASN A 242 -4.98 12.83 5.68
CA ASN A 242 -3.70 13.36 6.17
C ASN A 242 -3.71 13.35 7.70
N ILE A 243 -2.78 12.61 8.32
CA ILE A 243 -2.61 12.60 9.79
C ILE A 243 -1.58 13.65 10.22
N ASP A 244 -0.65 13.98 9.33
CA ASP A 244 0.35 15.02 9.57
C ASP A 244 -0.29 16.40 9.53
N TYR A 245 -0.74 16.87 10.68
CA TYR A 245 -1.04 18.29 10.86
C TYR A 245 0.28 19.04 11.08
N THR A 246 0.86 19.53 9.99
CA THR A 246 1.97 20.49 10.09
C THR A 246 1.45 21.87 10.46
N PHE A 247 2.32 22.81 10.83
CA PHE A 247 1.96 24.22 11.04
C PHE A 247 1.27 24.88 9.83
N SER A 248 1.25 24.23 8.66
CA SER A 248 0.40 24.61 7.53
C SER A 248 -1.09 24.73 7.90
N ASP A 249 -1.55 23.97 8.89
CA ASP A 249 -2.91 24.07 9.45
C ASP A 249 -2.83 24.11 10.98
N PHE A 250 -2.31 25.22 11.51
CA PHE A 250 -2.08 25.44 12.94
C PHE A 250 -3.31 25.16 13.80
N ASN A 251 -4.51 25.54 13.33
CA ASN A 251 -5.75 25.34 14.08
C ASN A 251 -6.05 23.85 14.28
N ARG A 252 -5.89 23.03 13.23
CA ARG A 252 -6.09 21.57 13.36
C ARG A 252 -4.98 20.92 14.18
N THR A 253 -3.72 21.32 14.01
CA THR A 253 -2.61 20.81 14.83
C THR A 253 -2.85 21.09 16.32
N SER A 254 -3.20 22.34 16.65
CA SER A 254 -3.49 22.76 18.03
C SER A 254 -4.66 21.98 18.62
N SER A 255 -5.77 21.87 17.86
CA SER A 255 -6.96 21.14 18.30
C SER A 255 -6.67 19.65 18.55
N LEU A 256 -5.92 18.99 17.66
CA LEU A 256 -5.54 17.60 17.85
C LEU A 256 -4.64 17.41 19.08
N ASN A 257 -3.61 18.25 19.23
CA ASN A 257 -2.72 18.19 20.40
C ASN A 257 -3.51 18.38 21.70
N TRP A 258 -4.48 19.29 21.71
CA TRP A 258 -5.39 19.49 22.84
C TRP A 258 -6.26 18.25 23.13
N GLN A 259 -6.82 17.62 22.10
CA GLN A 259 -7.58 16.38 22.27
C GLN A 259 -6.73 15.25 22.84
N ILE A 260 -5.51 15.07 22.32
CA ILE A 260 -4.55 14.08 22.81
C ILE A 260 -4.22 14.35 24.28
N LEU A 261 -3.87 15.60 24.62
CA LEU A 261 -3.57 15.99 26.01
C LEU A 261 -4.75 15.73 26.95
N ARG A 262 -5.97 16.07 26.52
CA ARG A 262 -7.19 15.85 27.29
C ARG A 262 -7.45 14.37 27.53
N GLU A 263 -7.23 13.52 26.53
CA GLU A 263 -7.41 12.08 26.67
C GLU A 263 -6.35 11.47 27.60
N TYR A 264 -5.08 11.89 27.52
CA TYR A 264 -4.07 11.51 28.49
C TYR A 264 -4.42 11.98 29.90
N GLY A 265 -4.91 13.21 30.05
CA GLY A 265 -5.39 13.73 31.33
C GLY A 265 -6.56 12.91 31.87
N ARG A 266 -7.49 12.47 31.01
CA ARG A 266 -8.58 11.59 31.40
C ARG A 266 -8.08 10.21 31.87
N GLN A 267 -7.12 9.62 31.16
CA GLN A 267 -6.57 8.30 31.49
C GLN A 267 -5.69 8.31 32.75
N ALA A 268 -5.00 9.43 33.01
CA ALA A 268 -4.21 9.64 34.22
C ALA A 268 -5.04 10.20 35.40
N ASP A 269 -6.37 10.20 35.29
CA ASP A 269 -7.31 10.69 36.31
C ASP A 269 -7.12 12.18 36.71
N LEU A 270 -6.41 12.95 35.88
CA LEU A 270 -6.24 14.42 35.98
C LEU A 270 -7.54 15.18 35.65
N ALA A 271 -8.62 14.49 35.28
CA ALA A 271 -9.92 15.09 34.99
C ALA A 271 -10.52 15.86 36.19
N ARG A 272 -10.01 15.67 37.42
CA ARG A 272 -10.41 16.45 38.60
C ARG A 272 -9.62 17.74 38.85
N SER A 273 -8.44 17.96 38.25
CA SER A 273 -7.60 19.12 38.63
C SER A 273 -7.69 20.33 37.68
N ILE A 274 -8.28 20.19 36.49
CA ILE A 274 -8.28 21.28 35.49
C ILE A 274 -9.43 22.28 35.70
N HIS A 275 -10.41 21.96 36.57
CA HIS A 275 -11.48 22.91 36.92
C HIS A 275 -11.04 23.97 37.96
N GLU A 276 -9.90 23.79 38.63
CA GLU A 276 -9.43 24.71 39.68
C GLU A 276 -8.43 25.76 39.17
N SER A 277 -7.95 25.69 37.92
CA SER A 277 -6.95 26.63 37.39
C SER A 277 -7.49 27.69 36.43
N THR A 278 -8.82 27.82 36.27
CA THR A 278 -9.43 28.92 35.47
C THR A 278 -9.74 30.16 36.30
N VAL A 279 -9.19 30.27 37.52
CA VAL A 279 -9.22 31.50 38.30
C VAL A 279 -7.79 32.07 38.30
N VAL A 280 -7.69 33.35 37.93
CA VAL A 280 -6.48 34.20 37.90
C VAL A 280 -5.64 34.14 36.61
N LEU A 281 -6.18 34.71 35.53
CA LEU A 281 -5.43 35.64 34.68
C LEU A 281 -6.37 36.76 34.22
N ASP A 282 -6.78 37.59 35.18
CA ASP A 282 -7.19 38.98 34.93
C ASP A 282 -6.09 39.86 35.53
N VAL A 283 -5.13 40.27 34.70
CA VAL A 283 -4.46 41.60 34.63
C VAL A 283 -3.86 41.76 33.25
#